data_AF-A0A5A5R249-F1
#
_entry.id   AF-A0A5A5R249-F1
#
_cell.length_a   1.000
_cell.length_b   1.000
_cell.length_c   1.000
_cell.angle_alpha   90.00
_cell.angle_beta   90.00
_cell.angle_gamma   90.00
#
_symmetry.space_group_name_H-M   'P 1'
#
loop_
_entity.id
_entity.type
_entity.pdbx_description
1 polymer ?
#
loop_
_entity_poly.entity_id
_entity_poly.type
_entity_poly.pdbx_seq_one_letter_code
_entity_poly.pdbx_strand_id
1 'polypeptide(L)'
;MKLAITHLVLSTATFGLMLAVPQNAQAAGLIPNVAATVSNAGTGQSGDINFTVNGAGLIGPPANTPSLTGNHGSPTTANSWRSSRLDNLTPPGPAGITINFAFNRVYNLAGFSFWNSGGSTSTTPNTVAVNQGIKDVTIEYSSDGGATWVPLTGAPSSFNPGPLLGNVSPQLVSFTPVLATNVKFSNMSTQGTNAGLNNRLGFNEIQFRSIPEPSTTLALLALGLAGVGLRKRI
;
A
#
# COMPACT_ATOMS: atom_id res chain seq x y z
N MET A 1 -62.11 41.75 10.34
CA MET A 1 -61.01 41.29 9.46
C MET A 1 -60.16 40.30 10.25
N LYS A 2 -60.06 39.05 9.83
CA LYS A 2 -59.36 37.98 10.57
C LYS A 2 -58.11 37.61 9.78
N LEU A 3 -56.92 37.83 10.36
CA LEU A 3 -55.64 37.51 9.74
C LEU A 3 -55.37 36.02 9.92
N ALA A 4 -55.26 35.27 8.82
CA ALA A 4 -54.86 33.88 8.84
C ALA A 4 -53.32 33.80 8.77
N ILE A 5 -52.69 33.33 9.85
CA ILE A 5 -51.26 33.00 9.87
C ILE A 5 -51.15 31.52 9.47
N THR A 6 -50.70 31.26 8.25
CA THR A 6 -50.41 29.92 7.76
C THR A 6 -49.08 29.47 8.36
N HIS A 7 -49.10 28.47 9.24
CA HIS A 7 -47.88 27.86 9.75
C HIS A 7 -47.18 27.09 8.61
N LEU A 8 -45.96 27.50 8.29
CA LEU A 8 -45.08 26.78 7.37
C LEU A 8 -44.59 25.52 8.09
N VAL A 9 -45.30 24.40 7.89
CA VAL A 9 -44.88 23.10 8.42
C VAL A 9 -43.67 22.64 7.62
N LEU A 10 -42.49 22.73 8.23
CA LEU A 10 -41.26 22.17 7.70
C LEU A 10 -41.35 20.64 7.82
N SER A 11 -41.85 20.01 6.76
CA SER A 11 -42.04 18.56 6.68
C SER A 11 -40.71 17.83 6.93
N THR A 12 -40.75 16.83 7.82
CA THR A 12 -39.70 15.86 8.13
C THR A 12 -39.09 15.16 6.90
N ALA A 13 -39.71 15.29 5.72
CA ALA A 13 -39.13 14.83 4.46
C ALA A 13 -37.80 15.51 4.11
N THR A 14 -37.58 16.77 4.52
CA THR A 14 -36.31 17.47 4.22
C THR A 14 -35.14 16.95 5.08
N PHE A 15 -35.43 16.44 6.29
CA PHE A 15 -34.43 15.79 7.15
C PHE A 15 -34.14 14.34 6.74
N GLY A 16 -35.12 13.63 6.17
CA GLY A 16 -34.93 12.27 5.68
C GLY A 16 -34.00 12.18 4.45
N LEU A 17 -33.98 13.20 3.60
CA LEU A 17 -33.10 13.21 2.42
C LEU A 17 -31.61 13.41 2.76
N MET A 18 -31.30 14.06 3.89
CA MET A 18 -29.91 14.23 4.36
C MET A 18 -29.38 12.97 5.07
N LEU A 19 -30.27 12.11 5.58
CA LEU A 19 -29.91 10.85 6.27
C LEU A 19 -29.77 9.66 5.31
N ALA A 20 -30.24 9.79 4.07
CA ALA A 20 -30.22 8.74 3.05
C ALA A 20 -29.23 9.01 1.91
N VAL A 21 -28.20 9.84 2.11
CA VAL A 21 -26.99 9.69 1.32
C VAL A 21 -26.33 8.44 1.90
N PRO A 22 -26.35 7.27 1.22
CA PRO A 22 -25.48 6.20 1.64
C PRO A 22 -24.09 6.81 1.70
N GLN A 23 -23.50 6.87 2.90
CA GLN A 23 -22.06 6.94 2.99
C GLN A 23 -21.62 5.71 2.24
N ASN A 24 -21.23 5.90 0.98
CA ASN A 24 -20.49 4.90 0.25
C ASN A 24 -19.28 4.68 1.14
N ALA A 25 -19.32 3.63 1.97
CA ALA A 25 -18.14 3.01 2.54
C ALA A 25 -17.39 2.53 1.30
N GLN A 26 -16.68 3.46 0.66
CA GLN A 26 -15.99 3.19 -0.58
C GLN A 26 -14.95 2.15 -0.19
N ALA A 27 -15.15 0.94 -0.70
CA ALA A 27 -14.26 -0.17 -0.43
C ALA A 27 -12.83 0.32 -0.70
N ALA A 28 -11.98 0.17 0.31
CA ALA A 28 -10.60 0.59 0.20
C ALA A 28 -9.98 -0.10 -1.02
N GLY A 29 -9.57 0.69 -2.00
CA GLY A 29 -9.14 0.23 -3.32
C GLY A 29 -7.64 -0.01 -3.36
N LEU A 30 -7.24 -1.11 -3.99
CA LEU A 30 -5.86 -1.33 -4.41
C LEU A 30 -5.39 -0.14 -5.27
N ILE A 31 -4.19 0.38 -5.00
CA ILE A 31 -3.55 1.39 -5.85
C ILE A 31 -2.89 0.66 -7.03
N PRO A 32 -3.34 0.85 -8.28
CA PRO A 32 -2.79 0.16 -9.43
C PRO A 32 -1.53 0.84 -9.97
N ASN A 33 -0.75 0.10 -10.76
CA ASN A 33 0.38 0.61 -11.54
C ASN A 33 1.43 1.36 -10.69
N VAL A 34 1.71 0.85 -9.50
CA VAL A 34 2.80 1.36 -8.66
C VAL A 34 4.12 1.02 -9.35
N ALA A 35 4.98 2.03 -9.51
CA ALA A 35 6.33 1.85 -10.02
C ALA A 35 7.31 1.80 -8.86
N ALA A 36 8.16 0.77 -8.80
CA ALA A 36 9.17 0.62 -7.76
C ALA A 36 10.57 0.92 -8.30
N THR A 37 11.37 1.67 -7.55
CA THR A 37 12.77 1.91 -7.84
C THR A 37 13.60 1.71 -6.59
N VAL A 38 14.86 1.29 -6.77
CA VAL A 38 15.81 1.11 -5.66
C VAL A 38 17.11 1.82 -5.97
N SER A 39 17.70 2.45 -4.95
CA SER A 39 19.01 3.10 -5.02
C SER A 39 20.00 2.40 -4.12
N ASN A 40 21.28 2.38 -4.52
CA ASN A 40 22.41 1.86 -3.75
C ASN A 40 22.32 0.38 -3.35
N ALA A 41 21.52 -0.43 -4.06
CA ALA A 41 21.40 -1.88 -3.80
C ALA A 41 22.60 -2.72 -4.28
N GLY A 42 23.62 -2.09 -4.86
CA GLY A 42 24.87 -2.69 -5.35
C GLY A 42 24.72 -3.57 -6.60
N THR A 43 25.86 -4.10 -7.07
CA THR A 43 25.94 -5.01 -8.22
C THR A 43 25.76 -6.46 -7.77
N GLY A 44 24.93 -7.25 -8.46
CA GLY A 44 24.62 -8.64 -8.05
C GLY A 44 23.35 -8.78 -7.19
N GLN A 45 22.37 -7.92 -7.46
CA GLN A 45 20.98 -8.07 -7.01
C GLN A 45 20.39 -9.38 -7.57
N SER A 46 19.37 -9.90 -6.90
CA SER A 46 18.65 -11.09 -7.32
C SER A 46 17.17 -10.76 -7.48
N GLY A 47 16.60 -11.11 -8.62
CA GLY A 47 15.27 -10.63 -9.01
C GLY A 47 15.26 -9.16 -9.44
N ASP A 48 14.07 -8.60 -9.57
CA ASP A 48 13.83 -7.23 -10.05
C ASP A 48 12.85 -6.53 -9.09
N ILE A 49 13.14 -5.28 -8.76
CA ILE A 49 12.31 -4.49 -7.83
C ILE A 49 10.86 -4.34 -8.35
N ASN A 50 10.66 -4.36 -9.67
CA ASN A 50 9.34 -4.28 -10.28
C ASN A 50 8.48 -5.52 -10.02
N PHE A 51 9.10 -6.68 -9.73
CA PHE A 51 8.36 -7.88 -9.32
C PHE A 51 7.69 -7.71 -7.95
N THR A 52 8.09 -6.71 -7.17
CA THR A 52 7.55 -6.51 -5.82
C THR A 52 6.27 -5.68 -5.78
N VAL A 53 5.78 -5.19 -6.92
CA VAL A 53 4.58 -4.35 -7.01
C VAL A 53 3.61 -4.79 -8.09
N ASN A 54 4.00 -5.78 -8.90
CA ASN A 54 3.22 -6.24 -10.04
C ASN A 54 2.40 -7.50 -9.72
N GLY A 55 2.43 -7.99 -8.48
CA GLY A 55 1.73 -9.20 -8.05
C GLY A 55 2.38 -10.50 -8.50
N ALA A 56 3.57 -10.47 -9.12
CA ALA A 56 4.28 -11.67 -9.52
C ALA A 56 4.52 -12.55 -8.29
N GLY A 57 4.03 -13.78 -8.31
CA GLY A 57 4.12 -14.69 -7.17
C GLY A 57 2.92 -14.70 -6.23
N LEU A 58 1.93 -13.82 -6.40
CA LEU A 58 0.66 -13.93 -5.67
C LEU A 58 -0.15 -15.14 -6.16
N ILE A 59 -0.50 -15.99 -5.20
CA ILE A 59 -1.26 -17.24 -5.35
C ILE A 59 -2.71 -16.93 -5.02
N GLY A 60 -3.51 -16.72 -6.05
CA GLY A 60 -4.96 -16.56 -5.96
C GLY A 60 -5.57 -16.75 -7.33
N PRO A 61 -6.90 -16.78 -7.46
CA PRO A 61 -7.57 -16.56 -8.73
C PRO A 61 -7.87 -15.05 -8.91
N PRO A 62 -7.33 -14.36 -9.94
CA PRO A 62 -6.29 -14.81 -10.86
C PRO A 62 -4.89 -14.78 -10.23
N ALA A 63 -4.02 -15.70 -10.68
CA ALA A 63 -2.65 -15.80 -10.18
C ALA A 63 -1.80 -14.68 -10.78
N ASN A 64 -0.70 -14.34 -10.11
CA ASN A 64 0.22 -13.30 -10.55
C ASN A 64 -0.48 -11.95 -10.81
N THR A 65 -1.43 -11.60 -9.95
CA THR A 65 -2.22 -10.37 -10.06
C THR A 65 -2.16 -9.63 -8.72
N PRO A 66 -1.90 -8.31 -8.73
CA PRO A 66 -1.91 -7.48 -7.54
C PRO A 66 -3.17 -7.69 -6.68
N SER A 67 -2.97 -7.93 -5.39
CA SER A 67 -4.04 -8.15 -4.40
C SER A 67 -3.57 -7.68 -3.03
N LEU A 68 -4.51 -7.31 -2.16
CA LEU A 68 -4.20 -6.89 -0.78
C LEU A 68 -4.13 -8.07 0.20
N THR A 69 -4.65 -9.26 -0.16
CA THR A 69 -4.87 -10.35 0.80
C THR A 69 -4.39 -11.71 0.32
N GLY A 70 -3.95 -11.84 -0.93
CA GLY A 70 -3.44 -13.10 -1.47
C GLY A 70 -2.19 -13.60 -0.75
N ASN A 71 -1.98 -14.90 -0.68
CA ASN A 71 -0.68 -15.43 -0.26
C ASN A 71 0.31 -15.29 -1.40
N HIS A 72 1.59 -15.12 -1.07
CA HIS A 72 2.68 -15.12 -2.04
C HIS A 72 3.39 -16.48 -2.00
N GLY A 73 3.77 -17.02 -3.16
CA GLY A 73 4.56 -18.24 -3.25
C GLY A 73 5.97 -18.06 -2.72
N SER A 74 6.74 -19.15 -2.72
CA SER A 74 8.18 -19.08 -2.40
C SER A 74 8.87 -18.06 -3.31
N PRO A 75 9.77 -17.22 -2.77
CA PRO A 75 10.53 -16.27 -3.55
C PRO A 75 11.50 -16.99 -4.49
N THR A 76 11.63 -16.43 -5.67
CA THR A 76 12.48 -16.80 -6.79
C THR A 76 13.00 -15.52 -7.44
N THR A 77 13.89 -15.64 -8.41
CA THR A 77 14.37 -14.47 -9.18
C THR A 77 13.31 -13.89 -10.12
N ALA A 78 12.12 -14.47 -10.22
CA ALA A 78 11.05 -14.02 -11.12
C ALA A 78 9.84 -13.40 -10.41
N ASN A 79 9.85 -13.37 -9.07
CA ASN A 79 8.69 -12.95 -8.25
C ASN A 79 9.11 -12.32 -6.91
N SER A 80 10.34 -11.84 -6.81
CA SER A 80 10.82 -11.18 -5.60
C SER A 80 12.02 -10.31 -5.95
N TRP A 81 12.46 -9.51 -4.98
CA TRP A 81 13.69 -8.74 -5.11
C TRP A 81 14.57 -8.90 -3.88
N ARG A 82 15.88 -8.95 -4.12
CA ARG A 82 16.92 -8.94 -3.09
C ARG A 82 18.08 -8.05 -3.54
N SER A 83 18.61 -7.27 -2.60
CA SER A 83 19.82 -6.48 -2.80
C SER A 83 21.02 -7.37 -3.09
N SER A 84 22.14 -6.78 -3.54
CA SER A 84 23.44 -7.41 -3.38
C SER A 84 23.75 -7.67 -1.90
N ARG A 85 24.76 -8.48 -1.58
CA ARG A 85 25.11 -8.74 -0.19
C ARG A 85 25.55 -7.43 0.49
N LEU A 86 25.08 -7.19 1.70
CA LEU A 86 25.30 -5.93 2.40
C LEU A 86 26.78 -5.71 2.75
N ASP A 87 27.55 -6.78 2.92
CA ASP A 87 29.01 -6.73 3.10
C ASP A 87 29.79 -6.34 1.83
N ASN A 88 29.17 -6.46 0.65
CA ASN A 88 29.77 -6.06 -0.63
C ASN A 88 29.39 -4.63 -1.05
N LEU A 89 28.60 -3.92 -0.25
CA LEU A 89 28.20 -2.55 -0.54
C LEU A 89 29.32 -1.57 -0.19
N THR A 90 29.27 -0.39 -0.79
CA THR A 90 30.18 0.72 -0.49
C THR A 90 29.36 1.98 -0.15
N PRO A 91 29.29 2.39 1.14
CA PRO A 91 29.84 1.73 2.31
C PRO A 91 29.11 0.39 2.64
N PRO A 92 29.73 -0.54 3.39
CA PRO A 92 29.07 -1.77 3.80
C PRO A 92 27.85 -1.50 4.68
N GLY A 93 26.85 -2.39 4.55
CA GLY A 93 25.61 -2.33 5.30
C GLY A 93 24.43 -1.78 4.50
N PRO A 94 23.23 -1.82 5.08
CA PRO A 94 22.01 -1.35 4.42
C PRO A 94 21.89 0.19 4.41
N ALA A 95 22.83 0.89 5.05
CA ALA A 95 22.87 2.33 5.14
C ALA A 95 22.94 2.94 3.72
N GLY A 96 22.00 3.83 3.42
CA GLY A 96 21.91 4.49 2.11
C GLY A 96 21.13 3.73 1.04
N ILE A 97 20.64 2.50 1.30
CA ILE A 97 19.65 1.87 0.42
C ILE A 97 18.31 2.55 0.64
N THR A 98 17.67 2.97 -0.45
CA THR A 98 16.31 3.49 -0.46
C THR A 98 15.47 2.79 -1.52
N ILE A 99 14.23 2.47 -1.18
CA ILE A 99 13.25 1.96 -2.14
C ILE A 99 12.15 3.00 -2.24
N ASN A 100 11.83 3.43 -3.46
CA ASN A 100 10.78 4.39 -3.73
C ASN A 100 9.66 3.72 -4.54
N PHE A 101 8.43 3.95 -4.10
CA PHE A 101 7.21 3.51 -4.75
C PHE A 101 6.49 4.75 -5.25
N ALA A 102 6.43 4.93 -6.57
CA ALA A 102 5.75 6.04 -7.21
C ALA A 102 4.36 5.60 -7.68
N PHE A 103 3.35 6.39 -7.34
CA PHE A 103 1.99 6.24 -7.83
C PHE A 103 1.79 7.10 -9.08
N ASN A 104 0.83 6.71 -9.92
CA ASN A 104 0.55 7.43 -11.17
C ASN A 104 -0.26 8.73 -10.99
N ARG A 105 -0.73 9.01 -9.78
CA ARG A 105 -1.46 10.21 -9.37
C ARG A 105 -1.44 10.33 -7.84
N VAL A 106 -2.03 11.40 -7.32
CA VAL A 106 -2.30 11.52 -5.88
C VAL A 106 -3.38 10.52 -5.48
N TYR A 107 -3.12 9.73 -4.43
CA TYR A 107 -4.08 8.86 -3.77
C TYR A 107 -4.24 9.25 -2.31
N ASN A 108 -5.43 8.99 -1.77
CA ASN A 108 -5.67 8.99 -0.33
C ASN A 108 -5.21 7.65 0.26
N LEU A 109 -3.90 7.55 0.45
CA LEU A 109 -3.20 6.35 0.91
C LEU A 109 -3.60 6.02 2.35
N ALA A 110 -4.09 4.81 2.59
CA ALA A 110 -4.68 4.40 3.88
C ALA A 110 -4.08 3.09 4.44
N GLY A 111 -3.04 2.56 3.81
CA GLY A 111 -2.40 1.33 4.22
C GLY A 111 -1.66 0.63 3.10
N PHE A 112 -1.09 -0.52 3.43
CA PHE A 112 -0.50 -1.43 2.48
C PHE A 112 -0.47 -2.86 3.04
N SER A 113 -0.29 -3.81 2.15
CA SER A 113 -0.01 -5.21 2.45
C SER A 113 1.43 -5.50 2.06
N PHE A 114 2.21 -6.10 2.96
CA PHE A 114 3.63 -6.35 2.76
C PHE A 114 3.96 -7.83 2.94
N TRP A 115 4.55 -8.44 1.92
CA TRP A 115 5.05 -9.81 1.96
C TRP A 115 6.57 -9.76 2.08
N ASN A 116 7.05 -9.92 3.31
CA ASN A 116 8.48 -9.95 3.56
C ASN A 116 9.12 -11.21 2.97
N SER A 117 10.44 -11.22 2.79
CA SER A 117 11.13 -12.43 2.32
C SER A 117 11.01 -13.57 3.32
N GLY A 118 10.86 -14.79 2.79
CA GLY A 118 10.62 -16.01 3.55
C GLY A 118 10.02 -17.07 2.65
N GLY A 119 9.65 -18.22 3.20
CA GLY A 119 8.90 -19.25 2.48
C GLY A 119 9.78 -20.12 1.60
N SER A 120 10.80 -20.76 2.18
CA SER A 120 11.68 -21.67 1.45
C SER A 120 10.95 -22.93 0.95
N THR A 121 11.38 -23.48 -0.20
CA THR A 121 11.01 -24.83 -0.66
C THR A 121 11.96 -25.93 -0.17
N SER A 122 13.07 -25.58 0.49
CA SER A 122 14.06 -26.53 1.00
C SER A 122 14.42 -26.28 2.47
N THR A 123 14.68 -27.37 3.20
CA THR A 123 15.16 -27.35 4.58
C THR A 123 16.69 -27.22 4.68
N THR A 124 17.42 -27.20 3.56
CA THR A 124 18.88 -27.02 3.59
C THR A 124 19.27 -25.63 4.13
N PRO A 125 20.12 -25.55 5.17
CA PRO A 125 20.67 -24.29 5.64
C PRO A 125 21.47 -23.59 4.51
N ASN A 126 21.44 -22.26 4.47
CA ASN A 126 22.19 -21.40 3.53
C ASN A 126 21.78 -21.36 2.05
N THR A 127 20.81 -22.15 1.58
CA THR A 127 20.38 -22.11 0.17
C THR A 127 19.12 -21.28 -0.07
N VAL A 128 18.38 -20.89 0.96
CA VAL A 128 17.04 -20.31 0.79
C VAL A 128 16.73 -19.20 1.78
N ALA A 129 15.71 -18.40 1.43
CA ALA A 129 15.10 -17.21 2.04
C ALA A 129 14.79 -17.22 3.55
N VAL A 130 15.37 -18.13 4.33
CA VAL A 130 15.13 -18.30 5.76
C VAL A 130 15.70 -17.11 6.54
N ASN A 131 14.86 -16.45 7.35
CA ASN A 131 15.22 -15.25 8.11
C ASN A 131 15.80 -14.15 7.24
N GLN A 132 15.26 -13.95 6.04
CA GLN A 132 15.68 -12.88 5.16
C GLN A 132 14.61 -11.79 5.08
N GLY A 133 15.06 -10.60 4.71
CA GLY A 133 14.18 -9.52 4.34
C GLY A 133 14.37 -8.29 5.19
N ILE A 134 13.42 -7.37 5.12
CA ILE A 134 13.51 -6.09 5.81
C ILE A 134 13.05 -6.31 7.26
N LYS A 135 13.90 -5.94 8.22
CA LYS A 135 13.57 -5.98 9.64
C LYS A 135 13.06 -4.63 10.09
N ASP A 136 13.95 -3.67 10.25
CA ASP A 136 13.61 -2.30 10.64
C ASP A 136 13.50 -1.43 9.38
N VAL A 137 12.68 -0.38 9.43
CA VAL A 137 12.45 0.53 8.30
C VAL A 137 11.98 1.90 8.79
N THR A 138 12.39 2.95 8.10
CA THR A 138 11.75 4.26 8.14
C THR A 138 10.87 4.41 6.90
N ILE A 139 9.58 4.70 7.10
CA ILE A 139 8.61 4.87 6.03
C ILE A 139 8.17 6.33 5.97
N GLU A 140 8.37 6.94 4.80
CA GLU A 140 7.98 8.31 4.51
C GLU A 140 7.07 8.33 3.30
N TYR A 141 6.27 9.39 3.16
CA TYR A 141 5.49 9.65 1.97
C TYR A 141 5.77 11.05 1.43
N SER A 142 5.41 11.26 0.17
CA SER A 142 5.46 12.55 -0.51
C SER A 142 4.13 12.79 -1.21
N SER A 143 3.68 14.04 -1.21
CA SER A 143 2.50 14.51 -1.95
C SER A 143 2.86 15.34 -3.20
N ASP A 144 4.16 15.57 -3.44
CA ASP A 144 4.69 16.50 -4.44
C ASP A 144 5.64 15.81 -5.45
N GLY A 145 5.43 14.53 -5.72
CA GLY A 145 6.22 13.78 -6.70
C GLY A 145 7.60 13.37 -6.20
N GLY A 146 7.83 13.36 -4.89
CA GLY A 146 9.09 12.95 -4.26
C GLY A 146 10.05 14.09 -3.95
N ALA A 147 9.62 15.35 -4.04
CA ALA A 147 10.45 16.51 -3.73
C ALA A 147 10.60 16.74 -2.22
N THR A 148 9.52 16.55 -1.46
CA THR A 148 9.53 16.59 0.00
C THR A 148 9.05 15.27 0.59
N TRP A 149 9.62 14.89 1.73
CA TRP A 149 9.34 13.63 2.43
C TRP A 149 8.88 13.92 3.85
N VAL A 150 7.75 13.31 4.23
CA VAL A 150 7.16 13.42 5.57
C VAL A 150 7.06 12.02 6.16
N PRO A 151 7.43 11.82 7.44
CA PRO A 151 7.23 10.54 8.12
C PRO A 151 5.77 10.08 8.05
N LEU A 152 5.56 8.82 7.65
CA LEU A 152 4.23 8.24 7.55
C LEU A 152 3.75 7.77 8.93
N THR A 153 3.08 8.68 9.65
CA THR A 153 2.63 8.43 11.02
C THR A 153 1.64 7.26 11.07
N GLY A 154 1.90 6.29 11.94
CA GLY A 154 1.10 5.07 12.08
C GLY A 154 1.58 3.89 11.22
N ALA A 155 2.56 4.09 10.32
CA ALA A 155 3.26 3.00 9.68
C ALA A 155 4.21 2.29 10.66
N PRO A 156 4.47 0.98 10.49
CA PRO A 156 5.37 0.25 11.38
C PRO A 156 6.83 0.69 11.20
N SER A 157 7.61 0.62 12.27
CA SER A 157 9.07 0.76 12.24
C SER A 157 9.79 -0.56 12.00
N SER A 158 9.06 -1.69 12.00
CA SER A 158 9.60 -3.03 11.75
C SER A 158 8.58 -3.97 11.10
N PHE A 159 9.06 -4.88 10.25
CA PHE A 159 8.24 -5.92 9.65
C PHE A 159 8.47 -7.28 10.31
N ASN A 160 7.42 -8.10 10.29
CA ASN A 160 7.53 -9.51 10.69
C ASN A 160 8.41 -10.27 9.69
N PRO A 161 9.23 -11.24 10.14
CA PRO A 161 9.94 -12.12 9.23
C PRO A 161 8.95 -12.97 8.45
N GLY A 162 9.29 -13.34 7.20
CA GLY A 162 8.53 -14.35 6.48
C GLY A 162 8.70 -15.74 7.11
N PRO A 163 7.82 -16.70 6.77
CA PRO A 163 7.86 -18.04 7.33
C PRO A 163 9.13 -18.80 6.93
N LEU A 164 9.47 -19.85 7.66
CA LEU A 164 10.60 -20.72 7.32
C LEU A 164 10.36 -21.46 5.98
N LEU A 165 9.19 -22.07 5.82
CA LEU A 165 8.80 -22.87 4.66
C LEU A 165 7.43 -22.43 4.13
N GLY A 166 7.18 -22.66 2.84
CA GLY A 166 5.86 -22.54 2.23
C GLY A 166 5.50 -21.12 1.78
N ASN A 167 4.21 -20.85 1.69
CA ASN A 167 3.70 -19.57 1.20
C ASN A 167 3.84 -18.47 2.25
N VAL A 168 4.08 -17.24 1.79
CA VAL A 168 4.19 -16.05 2.62
C VAL A 168 2.83 -15.36 2.67
N SER A 169 2.31 -15.08 3.86
CA SER A 169 1.12 -14.25 4.05
C SER A 169 1.48 -12.78 4.23
N PRO A 170 0.62 -11.83 3.83
CA PRO A 170 0.91 -10.41 4.01
C PRO A 170 0.84 -9.99 5.47
N GLN A 171 1.74 -9.10 5.86
CA GLN A 171 1.50 -8.19 6.96
C GLN A 171 0.61 -7.04 6.47
N LEU A 172 -0.59 -6.94 7.02
CA LEU A 172 -1.54 -5.87 6.71
C LEU A 172 -1.26 -4.65 7.60
N VAL A 173 -1.06 -3.49 6.97
CA VAL A 173 -0.79 -2.22 7.65
C VAL A 173 -1.90 -1.23 7.31
N SER A 174 -2.40 -0.56 8.34
CA SER A 174 -3.39 0.51 8.23
C SER A 174 -2.94 1.72 9.04
N PHE A 175 -3.20 2.91 8.54
CA PHE A 175 -2.90 4.17 9.22
C PHE A 175 -3.94 5.22 8.80
N THR A 176 -3.92 6.37 9.48
CA THR A 176 -4.76 7.51 9.11
C THR A 176 -4.47 7.94 7.67
N PRO A 177 -5.49 8.07 6.80
CA PRO A 177 -5.24 8.33 5.39
C PRO A 177 -4.47 9.64 5.13
N VAL A 178 -3.56 9.61 4.17
CA VAL A 178 -2.77 10.77 3.73
C VAL A 178 -2.80 10.90 2.22
N LEU A 179 -2.73 12.13 1.71
CA LEU A 179 -2.54 12.37 0.28
C LEU A 179 -1.08 12.09 -0.09
N ALA A 180 -0.87 11.11 -0.97
CA ALA A 180 0.46 10.69 -1.39
C ALA A 180 0.53 10.43 -2.89
N THR A 181 1.66 10.81 -3.49
CA THR A 181 2.12 10.38 -4.81
C THR A 181 3.23 9.36 -4.70
N ASN A 182 3.97 9.34 -3.60
CA ASN A 182 5.07 8.41 -3.41
C ASN A 182 5.15 7.90 -1.97
N VAL A 183 5.74 6.73 -1.80
CA VAL A 183 6.18 6.16 -0.52
C VAL A 183 7.65 5.78 -0.65
N LYS A 184 8.44 6.02 0.39
CA LYS A 184 9.87 5.67 0.43
C LYS A 184 10.20 4.90 1.68
N PHE A 185 10.93 3.81 1.50
CA PHE A 185 11.57 3.05 2.57
C PHE A 185 13.04 3.44 2.65
N SER A 186 13.52 3.71 3.85
CA SER A 186 14.91 4.08 4.14
C SER A 186 15.33 3.57 5.53
N ASN A 187 16.60 3.77 5.89
CA ASN A 187 17.17 3.34 7.18
C ASN A 187 16.82 1.88 7.52
N MET A 188 16.91 1.02 6.52
CA MET A 188 16.48 -0.37 6.65
C MET A 188 17.55 -1.20 7.37
N SER A 189 17.11 -2.26 8.04
CA SER A 189 17.98 -3.33 8.52
C SER A 189 17.51 -4.68 7.99
N THR A 190 18.37 -5.70 8.02
CA THR A 190 18.03 -7.05 7.53
C THR A 190 17.63 -7.99 8.66
N GLN A 191 16.69 -8.88 8.38
CA GLN A 191 16.42 -10.06 9.23
C GLN A 191 17.57 -11.09 9.16
N GLY A 192 18.39 -11.03 8.11
CA GLY A 192 19.48 -11.96 7.85
C GLY A 192 20.65 -11.79 8.82
N THR A 193 21.36 -12.88 9.10
CA THR A 193 22.61 -12.82 9.87
C THR A 193 23.71 -12.14 9.07
N ASN A 194 24.54 -11.33 9.73
CA ASN A 194 25.68 -10.60 9.11
C ASN A 194 26.72 -11.51 8.44
N ALA A 195 26.66 -12.83 8.66
CA ALA A 195 27.49 -13.83 7.99
C ALA A 195 26.64 -14.69 7.03
N GLY A 196 27.08 -14.79 5.77
CA GLY A 196 26.54 -15.73 4.79
C GLY A 196 25.82 -15.10 3.60
N LEU A 197 25.27 -15.94 2.72
CA LEU A 197 24.59 -15.54 1.48
C LEU A 197 23.30 -14.72 1.72
N ASN A 198 22.81 -14.73 2.95
CA ASN A 198 21.54 -14.18 3.39
C ASN A 198 21.66 -12.78 4.03
N ASN A 199 22.88 -12.24 4.15
CA ASN A 199 23.12 -10.86 4.58
C ASN A 199 22.71 -9.87 3.46
N ARG A 200 21.42 -9.73 3.23
CA ARG A 200 20.79 -8.96 2.13
C ARG A 200 19.49 -8.32 2.62
N LEU A 201 19.09 -7.21 2.01
CA LEU A 201 17.69 -6.76 2.07
C LEU A 201 16.91 -7.48 0.97
N GLY A 202 15.61 -7.66 1.19
CA GLY A 202 14.73 -8.26 0.21
C GLY A 202 13.30 -8.33 0.71
N PHE A 203 12.38 -8.47 -0.23
CA PHE A 203 10.98 -8.74 0.06
C PHE A 203 10.34 -9.29 -1.21
N ASN A 204 9.16 -9.86 -1.03
CA ASN A 204 8.46 -10.54 -2.11
C ASN A 204 7.55 -9.56 -2.83
N GLU A 205 6.71 -8.85 -2.08
CA GLU A 205 5.65 -8.01 -2.65
C GLU A 205 5.23 -6.90 -1.67
N ILE A 206 4.74 -5.79 -2.20
CA ILE A 206 4.00 -4.77 -1.47
C ILE A 206 2.84 -4.25 -2.34
N GLN A 207 1.67 -4.13 -1.73
CA GLN A 207 0.47 -3.63 -2.40
C GLN A 207 -0.17 -2.53 -1.58
N PHE A 208 -0.35 -1.35 -2.18
CA PHE A 208 -0.85 -0.18 -1.49
C PHE A 208 -2.37 -0.10 -1.56
N ARG A 209 -2.96 0.44 -0.50
CA ARG A 209 -4.41 0.58 -0.36
C ARG A 209 -4.76 2.04 -0.19
N SER A 210 -5.73 2.51 -0.96
CA SER A 210 -6.33 3.83 -0.84
C SER A 210 -7.75 3.74 -0.32
N ILE A 211 -8.25 4.79 0.30
CA ILE A 211 -9.69 4.98 0.46
C ILE A 211 -10.14 5.88 -0.69
N PRO A 212 -11.12 5.49 -1.50
CA PRO A 212 -11.58 6.36 -2.56
C PRO A 212 -12.13 7.67 -1.97
N GLU A 213 -12.04 8.75 -2.73
CA GLU A 213 -12.64 10.02 -2.32
C GLU A 213 -14.16 9.93 -2.46
N PRO A 214 -14.95 10.36 -1.45
CA PRO A 214 -16.40 10.32 -1.52
C PRO A 214 -16.86 11.05 -2.79
N SER A 215 -17.53 10.32 -3.68
CA SER A 215 -17.93 10.82 -4.99
C SER A 215 -18.86 12.03 -4.86
N THR A 216 -18.31 13.23 -4.91
CA THR A 216 -19.07 14.49 -4.91
C THR A 216 -20.02 14.56 -6.10
N THR A 217 -19.75 13.82 -7.19
CA THR A 217 -20.60 13.71 -8.38
C THR A 217 -21.97 13.07 -8.09
N LEU A 218 -22.05 12.07 -7.20
CA LEU A 218 -23.33 11.48 -6.80
C LEU A 218 -24.12 12.41 -5.88
N ALA A 219 -23.42 13.10 -4.96
CA ALA A 219 -24.03 14.12 -4.12
C ALA A 219 -24.57 15.29 -4.96
N LEU A 220 -23.81 15.75 -5.97
CA LEU A 220 -24.25 16.80 -6.90
C LEU A 220 -25.39 16.35 -7.81
N LEU A 221 -25.40 15.09 -8.27
CA LEU A 221 -26.50 14.54 -9.06
C LEU A 221 -27.79 14.46 -8.23
N ALA A 222 -27.70 14.00 -6.98
CA ALA A 222 -28.83 13.97 -6.06
C ALA A 222 -29.38 15.39 -5.77
N LEU A 223 -28.50 16.37 -5.58
CA LEU A 223 -28.88 17.78 -5.43
C LEU A 223 -29.45 18.38 -6.72
N GLY A 224 -28.89 18.02 -7.88
CA GLY A 224 -29.35 18.46 -9.20
C GLY A 224 -30.74 17.94 -9.53
N LEU A 225 -31.04 16.66 -9.26
CA LEU A 225 -32.38 16.11 -9.43
C LEU A 225 -33.38 16.70 -8.42
N ALA A 226 -32.97 16.94 -7.17
CA ALA A 226 -33.82 17.63 -6.20
C ALA A 226 -34.16 19.06 -6.66
N GLY A 227 -33.20 19.78 -7.26
CA GLY A 227 -33.41 21.12 -7.81
C GLY A 227 -34.34 21.18 -9.03
N VAL A 228 -34.33 20.15 -9.89
CA VAL A 228 -35.23 20.07 -11.07
C VAL A 228 -36.66 19.69 -10.68
N GLY A 229 -36.85 18.89 -9.63
CA GLY A 229 -38.18 18.51 -9.13
C GLY A 229 -39.00 19.64 -8.50
N LEU A 230 -38.35 20.72 -8.06
CA LEU A 230 -39.00 21.87 -7.40
C LEU A 230 -39.52 22.95 -8.38
N ARG A 231 -39.27 22.82 -9.69
CA ARG A 231 -39.68 23.83 -10.69
C ARG A 231 -41.11 23.73 -11.23
N LYS A 232 -41.96 22.81 -10.71
CA LYS A 232 -43.33 22.59 -11.24
C LYS A 232 -44.48 23.06 -10.34
N ARG A 233 -44.22 23.87 -9.30
CA ARG A 233 -45.28 24.53 -8.52
C ARG A 233 -44.85 25.93 -8.06
N ILE A 234 -44.83 26.86 -9.00
CA ILE A 234 -45.14 28.29 -8.77
C ILE A 234 -46.12 28.68 -9.86
#